data_AF-A0AAD7J7F8-F1
#
_entry.id   AF-A0AAD7J7F8-F1
#
_cell.length_a   1.000
_cell.length_b   1.000
_cell.length_c   1.000
_cell.angle_alpha   90.00
_cell.angle_beta   90.00
_cell.angle_gamma   90.00
#
_symmetry.space_group_name_H-M   'P 1'
#
loop_
_entity.id
_entity.type
_entity.pdbx_description
1 polymer ?
#
loop_
_entity_poly.entity_id
_entity_poly.type
_entity_poly.pdbx_seq_one_letter_code
_entity_poly.pdbx_strand_id
1 'polypeptide(L)'
;MDLYAILEVPEDATSEEIKRAHRKKALEHHPDKNQDDTEGATRRFNRVLEAYETLSDSNKRSEYNYTRQFHFEPEPAPEAFSPPGSWGEGGKATASAPKQSWSD
;
A
#
# COMPACT_ATOMS: atom_id res chain seq x y z
N MET A 1 4.19 3.69 1.69
CA MET A 1 4.18 3.85 3.16
C MET A 1 5.40 3.14 3.72
N ASP A 2 6.19 3.80 4.55
CA ASP A 2 7.43 3.24 5.10
C ASP A 2 7.18 2.57 6.45
N LEU A 3 7.22 1.24 6.48
CA LEU A 3 6.95 0.45 7.69
C LEU A 3 8.10 0.54 8.70
N TYR A 4 9.34 0.73 8.24
CA TYR A 4 10.50 0.93 9.10
C TYR A 4 10.42 2.29 9.80
N ALA A 5 9.98 3.33 9.07
CA ALA A 5 9.75 4.65 9.63
C ALA A 5 8.64 4.67 10.70
N ILE A 6 7.57 3.88 10.54
CA ILE A 6 6.48 3.78 11.54
C ILE A 6 6.99 3.21 12.88
N LEU A 7 7.87 2.22 12.81
CA LEU A 7 8.49 1.64 14.00
C LEU A 7 9.72 2.43 14.48
N GLU A 8 10.13 3.46 13.75
CA GLU A 8 11.36 4.24 13.99
C GLU A 8 12.60 3.36 14.11
N VAL A 9 12.71 2.36 13.23
CA VAL A 9 13.85 1.44 13.16
C VAL A 9 14.53 1.57 11.80
N PRO A 10 15.84 1.27 11.71
CA PRO A 10 16.53 1.26 10.43
C PRO A 10 16.12 0.04 9.58
N GLU A 11 16.38 0.10 8.27
CA GLU A 11 16.00 -0.96 7.32
C GLU A 11 16.74 -2.28 7.54
N ASP A 12 17.92 -2.21 8.17
CA ASP A 12 18.76 -3.35 8.58
C ASP A 12 18.36 -3.92 9.96
N ALA A 13 17.33 -3.37 10.61
CA ALA A 13 16.90 -3.80 11.92
C ALA A 13 16.60 -5.32 11.97
N THR A 14 17.06 -5.94 13.04
CA THR A 14 16.80 -7.36 13.34
C THR A 14 15.36 -7.57 13.81
N SER A 15 14.87 -8.81 13.72
CA SER A 15 13.53 -9.14 14.21
C SER A 15 13.36 -8.85 15.71
N GLU A 16 14.43 -8.92 16.49
CA GLU A 16 14.42 -8.56 17.91
C GLU A 16 14.21 -7.05 18.12
N GLU A 17 14.89 -6.22 17.33
CA GLU A 17 14.75 -4.76 17.36
C GLU A 17 13.35 -4.32 16.92
N ILE A 18 12.83 -4.90 15.84
CA ILE A 18 11.45 -4.69 15.37
C ILE A 18 10.45 -5.03 16.49
N LYS A 19 10.63 -6.18 17.16
CA LYS A 19 9.76 -6.61 18.27
C LYS A 19 9.88 -5.67 19.47
N ARG A 20 11.07 -5.14 19.77
CA ARG A 20 11.30 -4.17 20.85
C ARG A 20 10.64 -2.82 20.52
N ALA A 21 10.79 -2.34 19.29
CA ALA A 21 10.19 -1.09 18.81
C ALA A 21 8.66 -1.15 18.84
N HIS A 22 8.07 -2.25 18.35
CA HIS A 22 6.63 -2.50 18.43
C HIS A 22 6.11 -2.36 19.88
N ARG A 23 6.75 -3.03 20.84
CA ARG A 23 6.34 -2.93 22.26
C ARG A 23 6.41 -1.49 22.79
N LYS A 24 7.46 -0.75 22.44
CA LYS A 24 7.63 0.64 22.86
C LYS A 24 6.54 1.53 22.29
N LYS A 25 6.30 1.44 20.97
CA LYS A 25 5.31 2.27 20.26
C LYS A 25 3.87 1.92 20.62
N ALA A 26 3.57 0.64 20.85
CA ALA A 26 2.27 0.20 21.33
C ALA A 26 1.91 0.82 22.69
N LEU A 27 2.87 0.95 23.59
CA LEU A 27 2.67 1.61 24.89
C LEU A 27 2.57 3.15 24.77
N GLU A 28 3.29 3.74 23.83
CA GLU A 28 3.27 5.18 23.55
C GLU A 28 1.92 5.62 22.95
N HIS A 29 1.38 4.82 22.03
CA HIS A 29 0.13 5.10 21.32
C HIS A 29 -1.08 4.34 21.88
N HIS A 30 -0.97 3.79 23.09
CA HIS A 30 -2.10 3.08 23.70
C HIS A 30 -3.26 4.06 23.99
N PRO A 31 -4.52 3.74 23.62
CA PRO A 31 -5.65 4.65 23.80
C PRO A 31 -5.93 4.99 25.27
N ASP A 32 -5.62 4.08 26.20
CA ASP A 32 -5.75 4.32 27.65
C ASP A 32 -4.85 5.46 28.17
N LYS A 33 -3.69 5.66 27.55
CA LYS A 33 -2.76 6.76 27.91
C LYS A 33 -3.02 8.04 27.14
N ASN A 34 -3.79 7.97 26.06
CA ASN A 34 -4.07 9.06 25.14
C ASN A 34 -5.59 9.30 25.09
N GLN A 35 -6.21 9.50 26.26
CA GLN A 35 -7.66 9.63 26.38
C GLN A 35 -8.20 10.89 25.67
N ASP A 36 -7.33 11.89 25.49
CA ASP A 36 -7.62 13.15 24.83
C ASP A 36 -7.60 13.04 23.29
N ASP A 37 -6.84 12.07 22.75
CA ASP A 37 -6.67 11.79 21.32
C ASP A 37 -6.79 10.28 21.07
N THR A 38 -7.88 9.67 21.56
CA THR A 38 -8.11 8.23 21.43
C THR A 38 -8.15 7.78 19.97
N GLU A 39 -8.70 8.61 19.09
CA GLU A 39 -8.79 8.32 17.66
C GLU A 39 -7.40 8.37 16.99
N GLY A 40 -6.60 9.40 17.26
CA GLY A 40 -5.24 9.49 16.74
C GLY A 40 -4.33 8.40 17.31
N ALA A 41 -4.47 8.08 18.59
CA ALA A 41 -3.78 6.96 19.24
C ALA A 41 -4.13 5.63 18.57
N THR A 42 -5.42 5.36 18.33
CA THR A 42 -5.89 4.14 17.64
C THR A 42 -5.32 4.05 16.22
N ARG A 43 -5.34 5.15 15.45
CA ARG A 43 -4.76 5.16 14.09
C ARG A 43 -3.26 4.87 14.12
N ARG A 44 -2.50 5.48 15.04
CA ARG A 44 -1.05 5.22 15.19
C ARG A 44 -0.79 3.78 15.65
N PHE A 45 -1.57 3.28 16.60
CA PHE A 45 -1.48 1.90 17.09
C PHE A 45 -1.70 0.89 15.96
N ASN A 46 -2.74 1.07 15.13
CA ASN A 46 -3.00 0.19 13.99
C ASN A 46 -1.85 0.19 12.98
N ARG A 47 -1.25 1.36 12.69
CA ARG A 47 -0.08 1.45 11.82
C ARG A 47 1.13 0.70 12.38
N VAL A 48 1.36 0.81 13.69
CA VAL A 48 2.44 0.10 14.40
C VAL A 48 2.21 -1.42 14.34
N LEU A 49 0.96 -1.86 14.46
CA LEU A 49 0.58 -3.27 14.35
C LEU A 49 0.83 -3.80 12.93
N GLU A 50 0.36 -3.10 11.91
CA GLU A 50 0.56 -3.44 10.50
C GLU A 50 2.05 -3.52 10.11
N ALA A 51 2.84 -2.56 10.58
CA ALA A 51 4.29 -2.56 10.39
C ALA A 51 4.94 -3.79 11.04
N TYR A 52 4.56 -4.12 12.27
CA TYR A 52 5.06 -5.31 12.96
C TYR A 52 4.64 -6.60 12.25
N GLU A 53 3.38 -6.76 11.83
CA GLU A 53 2.90 -7.96 11.14
C GLU A 53 3.63 -8.23 9.82
N THR A 54 4.06 -7.18 9.12
CA THR A 54 4.80 -7.31 7.86
C THR A 54 6.30 -7.50 8.10
N LEU A 55 6.90 -6.72 9.00
CA LEU A 55 8.36 -6.74 9.22
C LEU A 55 8.84 -7.88 10.13
N SER A 56 7.97 -8.44 10.99
CA SER A 56 8.32 -9.56 11.87
C SER A 56 8.41 -10.90 11.14
N ASP A 57 7.69 -11.05 10.02
CA ASP A 57 7.71 -12.23 9.17
C ASP A 57 8.73 -12.04 8.05
N SER A 58 9.70 -12.96 7.94
CA SER A 58 10.77 -12.87 6.95
C SER A 58 10.27 -12.92 5.51
N ASN A 59 9.21 -13.69 5.23
CA ASN A 59 8.65 -13.78 3.88
C ASN A 59 7.92 -12.49 3.52
N LYS A 60 7.06 -12.00 4.40
CA LYS A 60 6.35 -10.72 4.19
C LYS A 60 7.29 -9.53 4.12
N ARG A 61 8.36 -9.52 4.92
CA ARG A 61 9.40 -8.47 4.85
C ARG A 61 10.16 -8.50 3.53
N SER A 62 10.43 -9.69 3.00
CA SER A 62 11.07 -9.85 1.69
C SER A 62 10.17 -9.32 0.56
N GLU A 63 8.90 -9.73 0.52
CA GLU A 63 7.89 -9.20 -0.41
C GLU A 63 7.70 -7.68 -0.25
N TYR A 64 7.66 -7.24 1.00
CA TYR A 64 7.98 -5.92 1.55
C TYR A 64 8.94 -5.10 0.69
N ASN A 65 10.19 -5.47 0.88
CA ASN A 65 11.36 -4.81 0.34
C ASN A 65 11.41 -4.95 -1.19
N TYR A 66 11.02 -6.10 -1.75
CA TYR A 66 10.92 -6.30 -3.19
C TYR A 66 9.91 -5.32 -3.80
N THR A 67 8.69 -5.29 -3.29
CA THR A 67 7.64 -4.39 -3.79
C THR A 67 8.05 -2.93 -3.66
N ARG A 68 8.71 -2.54 -2.56
CA ARG A 68 9.25 -1.18 -2.37
C ARG A 68 10.38 -0.83 -3.35
N GLN A 69 11.24 -1.79 -3.67
CA GLN A 69 12.37 -1.61 -4.60
C GLN A 69 11.93 -1.59 -6.07
N PHE A 70 10.85 -2.31 -6.40
CA PHE A 70 10.34 -2.48 -7.77
C PHE A 70 9.02 -1.75 -8.04
N HIS A 71 8.45 -1.03 -7.06
CA HIS A 71 7.43 -0.01 -7.30
C HIS A 71 8.09 1.17 -8.02
N PHE A 72 8.21 1.00 -9.33
CA PHE A 72 8.32 2.08 -10.28
C PHE A 72 7.09 2.96 -10.07
N GLU A 73 7.24 4.16 -9.52
CA GLU A 73 6.24 5.19 -9.79
C GLU A 73 6.07 5.20 -11.31
N PRO A 74 4.88 4.96 -11.86
CA PRO A 74 4.69 5.24 -13.27
C PRO A 74 5.02 6.72 -13.41
N GLU A 75 6.19 7.02 -13.98
CA GLU A 75 6.51 8.34 -14.52
C GLU A 75 5.23 8.87 -15.15
N PRO A 76 4.77 10.10 -14.82
CA PRO A 76 3.67 10.68 -15.55
C PRO A 76 4.04 10.54 -17.03
N ALA A 77 3.25 9.76 -17.77
CA ALA A 77 3.56 9.41 -19.15
C ALA A 77 4.01 10.70 -19.84
N PRO A 78 5.21 10.76 -20.46
CA PRO A 78 5.71 12.01 -21.00
C PRO A 78 4.61 12.59 -21.88
N GLU A 79 4.16 13.79 -21.51
CA GLU A 79 3.02 14.45 -22.14
C GLU A 79 3.18 14.37 -23.66
N ALA A 80 2.25 13.65 -24.29
CA ALA A 80 2.05 13.64 -25.73
C ALA A 80 3.32 13.38 -26.57
N PHE A 81 3.87 12.17 -26.54
CA PHE A 81 4.39 11.64 -27.81
C PHE A 81 3.21 11.25 -28.70
N SER A 82 2.61 12.23 -29.39
CA SER A 82 1.77 11.94 -30.55
C SER A 82 2.67 11.33 -31.63
N PRO A 83 2.52 10.05 -31.99
CA PRO A 83 3.25 9.53 -33.14
C PRO A 83 2.76 10.29 -34.40
N PRO A 84 3.66 10.86 -35.22
CA PRO A 84 3.25 11.53 -36.44
C PRO A 84 2.78 10.48 -37.44
N GLY A 85 1.46 10.31 -37.53
CA GLY A 85 0.74 9.66 -38.61
C GLY A 85 0.96 8.15 -38.73
N SER A 86 -0.10 7.37 -38.50
CA SER A 86 -0.42 6.28 -39.42
C SER A 86 -1.79 5.64 -39.14
N TRP A 87 -2.50 5.36 -40.24
CA TRP A 87 -3.72 4.54 -40.41
C TRP A 87 -5.01 5.17 -39.84
N GLY A 88 -6.10 5.36 -40.58
CA GLY A 88 -6.55 4.74 -41.81
C GLY A 88 -8.08 4.66 -41.71
N GLU A 89 -8.75 5.43 -42.55
CA GLU A 89 -10.18 5.52 -42.78
C GLU A 89 -10.89 4.14 -42.86
N GLY A 90 -12.07 4.02 -42.23
CA GLY A 90 -13.16 3.19 -42.76
C GLY A 90 -13.58 1.96 -41.95
N GLY A 91 -14.80 2.00 -41.39
CA GLY A 91 -15.49 0.78 -40.96
C GLY A 91 -16.71 0.99 -40.07
N LYS A 92 -17.87 1.28 -40.67
CA LYS A 92 -19.20 1.23 -40.01
C LYS A 92 -19.53 -0.20 -39.58
N ALA A 93 -20.06 -0.38 -38.37
CA ALA A 93 -21.06 -1.42 -38.08
C ALA A 93 -21.86 -1.07 -36.81
N THR A 94 -23.08 -0.59 -37.01
CA THR A 94 -24.13 -0.55 -35.99
C THR A 94 -24.68 -1.96 -35.81
N ALA A 95 -24.69 -2.50 -34.60
CA ALA A 95 -25.51 -3.65 -34.26
C ALA A 95 -26.05 -3.52 -32.84
N SER A 96 -27.34 -3.23 -32.78
CA SER A 96 -28.22 -3.23 -31.62
C SER A 96 -28.44 -4.66 -31.11
N ALA A 97 -28.32 -4.83 -29.79
CA ALA A 97 -29.07 -5.68 -28.80
C ALA A 97 -29.77 -6.99 -29.27
N PRO A 98 -29.94 -8.02 -28.41
CA PRO A 98 -30.82 -7.89 -27.23
C PRO A 98 -30.47 -8.70 -25.96
N LYS A 99 -31.20 -8.31 -24.90
CA LYS A 99 -31.27 -8.81 -23.52
C LYS A 99 -31.83 -10.23 -23.44
N GLN A 100 -31.37 -11.03 -22.48
CA GLN A 100 -32.12 -12.17 -21.97
C GLN A 100 -32.12 -12.21 -20.44
N SER A 101 -33.34 -12.26 -19.92
CA SER A 101 -33.80 -12.35 -18.56
C SER A 101 -33.71 -13.78 -18.03
N TRP A 102 -33.34 -13.95 -16.76
CA TRP A 102 -33.59 -15.18 -16.00
C TRP A 102 -34.48 -14.88 -14.79
N SER A 103 -35.60 -15.58 -14.69
CA SER A 103 -36.34 -15.89 -13.46
C SER A 103 -37.31 -17.01 -13.77
N ASP A 104 -37.07 -18.18 -13.19
CA ASP A 104 -38.08 -19.02 -12.54
C ASP A 104 -37.39 -19.71 -11.35
#